data_AF-A0A5C6Q5L4-F1
#
_entry.id   AF-A0A5C6Q5L4-F1
#
_cell.length_a   1.000
_cell.length_b   1.000
_cell.length_c   1.000
_cell.angle_alpha   90.00
_cell.angle_beta   90.00
_cell.angle_gamma   90.00
#
_symmetry.space_group_name_H-M   'P 1'
#
loop_
_entity.id
_entity.type
_entity.pdbx_description
1 polymer ?
#
loop_
_entity_poly.entity_id
_entity_poly.type
_entity_poly.pdbx_seq_one_letter_code
_entity_poly.pdbx_strand_id
1 'polypeptide(L)'
;MRNSLILIVFLLSGCGAIECLDSQFEREPIQIEGNNIIEFQYKDEAAIKKNMKCEKFYDAMCAERGNYWAVREVGFKRKYRTSKIEFFANGIGNVKISQPTCDDLIENKKITLESLNVTIDGSHYYFNKTIDGIHHYKTSENIKNKPVKYAELDFELRVNGLVVI
;
A
#
# COMPACT_ATOMS: atom_id res chain seq x y z
N MET A 1 36.93 -9.69 50.79
CA MET A 1 36.45 -10.28 49.51
C MET A 1 35.09 -9.68 49.21
N ARG A 2 35.06 -8.78 48.24
CA ARG A 2 33.93 -7.89 47.93
C ARG A 2 33.19 -8.52 46.76
N ASN A 3 32.21 -9.37 47.08
CA ASN A 3 31.46 -10.12 46.07
C ASN A 3 30.64 -9.16 45.21
N SER A 4 30.99 -9.19 43.93
CA SER A 4 30.30 -8.60 42.80
C SER A 4 28.81 -8.95 42.81
N LEU A 5 27.96 -7.95 42.98
CA LEU A 5 26.52 -8.10 42.81
C LEU A 5 25.91 -6.80 42.30
N ILE A 6 26.49 -6.25 41.23
CA ILE A 6 25.89 -5.17 40.45
C ILE A 6 26.26 -5.42 38.98
N LEU A 7 25.69 -6.46 38.36
CA LEU A 7 25.88 -6.68 36.93
C LEU A 7 24.69 -7.34 36.21
N ILE A 8 23.43 -7.12 36.62
CA ILE A 8 22.25 -7.48 35.80
C ILE A 8 21.19 -6.36 35.91
N VAL A 9 21.53 -5.14 35.51
CA VAL A 9 20.50 -4.10 35.23
C VAL A 9 20.68 -3.48 33.84
N PHE A 10 21.77 -3.80 33.13
CA PHE A 10 22.03 -3.32 31.76
C PHE A 10 21.32 -4.11 30.65
N LEU A 11 20.52 -5.14 30.97
CA LEU A 11 19.83 -5.97 29.97
C LEU A 11 18.36 -5.61 29.72
N LEU A 12 17.79 -4.65 30.45
CA LEU A 12 16.37 -4.27 30.32
C LEU A 12 16.12 -2.94 29.60
N SER A 13 17.18 -2.30 29.10
CA SER A 13 17.12 -1.04 28.35
C SER A 13 17.33 -1.23 26.84
N GLY A 14 17.19 -2.46 26.34
CA GLY A 14 17.13 -2.71 24.90
C GLY A 14 15.73 -2.41 24.39
N CYS A 15 15.53 -1.20 23.84
CA CYS A 15 14.33 -0.87 23.09
C CYS A 15 14.08 -1.98 22.04
N GLY A 16 12.91 -2.61 22.07
CA GLY A 16 12.57 -3.68 21.11
C GLY A 16 12.69 -5.13 21.61
N ALA A 17 13.28 -5.43 22.77
CA ALA A 17 13.50 -6.83 23.18
C ALA A 17 12.21 -7.65 23.32
N ILE A 18 11.14 -7.03 23.82
CA ILE A 18 9.83 -7.68 23.98
C ILE A 18 9.18 -7.89 22.61
N GLU A 19 9.29 -6.91 21.72
CA GLU A 19 8.79 -6.91 20.35
C GLU A 19 9.48 -8.00 19.52
N CYS A 20 10.79 -8.18 19.69
CA CYS A 20 11.58 -9.24 19.04
C CYS A 20 11.24 -10.64 19.57
N LEU A 21 10.89 -10.79 20.85
CA LEU A 21 10.39 -12.06 21.38
C LEU A 21 9.01 -12.37 20.82
N ASP A 22 8.12 -11.39 20.83
CA ASP A 22 6.75 -11.56 20.37
C ASP A 22 6.65 -11.80 18.85
N SER A 23 7.57 -11.26 18.05
CA SER A 23 7.64 -11.52 16.61
C SER A 23 8.05 -12.94 16.22
N GLN A 24 8.53 -13.76 17.17
CA GLN A 24 8.78 -15.18 16.94
C GLN A 24 7.50 -16.02 16.99
N PHE A 25 6.40 -15.47 17.49
CA PHE A 25 5.12 -16.17 17.60
C PHE A 25 4.21 -15.77 16.44
N GLU A 26 4.16 -16.63 15.43
CA GLU A 26 3.22 -16.47 14.33
C GLU A 26 1.78 -16.65 14.83
N ARG A 27 0.88 -15.81 14.31
CA ARG A 27 -0.54 -15.82 14.65
C ARG A 27 -1.35 -15.94 13.38
N GLU A 28 -2.37 -16.79 13.46
CA GLU A 28 -3.27 -17.00 12.34
C GLU A 28 -4.00 -15.71 11.96
N PRO A 29 -4.04 -15.34 10.68
CA PRO A 29 -4.84 -14.21 10.21
C PRO A 29 -6.33 -14.42 10.44
N ILE A 30 -7.04 -13.35 10.77
CA ILE A 30 -8.49 -13.34 11.00
C ILE A 30 -9.15 -12.74 9.76
N GLN A 31 -9.96 -13.53 9.06
CA GLN A 31 -10.69 -13.06 7.88
C GLN A 31 -11.67 -11.94 8.27
N ILE A 32 -11.71 -10.87 7.47
CA ILE A 32 -12.71 -9.81 7.61
C ILE A 32 -13.86 -10.16 6.67
N GLU A 33 -15.09 -10.19 7.18
CA GLU A 33 -16.26 -10.49 6.36
C GLU A 33 -16.51 -9.40 5.31
N GLY A 34 -16.92 -9.83 4.12
CA GLY A 34 -17.20 -8.97 2.98
C GLY A 34 -16.13 -9.04 1.89
N ASN A 35 -16.53 -8.68 0.68
CA ASN A 35 -15.63 -8.50 -0.45
C ASN A 35 -15.71 -7.04 -0.89
N ASN A 36 -14.56 -6.45 -1.19
CA ASN A 36 -14.52 -5.14 -1.84
C ASN A 36 -14.41 -5.33 -3.35
N ILE A 37 -15.34 -4.73 -4.10
CA ILE A 37 -15.32 -4.79 -5.56
C ILE A 37 -14.55 -3.57 -6.05
N ILE A 38 -13.41 -3.82 -6.69
CA ILE A 38 -12.60 -2.80 -7.34
C ILE A 38 -12.87 -2.88 -8.84
N GLU A 39 -13.43 -1.81 -9.40
CA GLU A 39 -13.68 -1.71 -10.84
C GLU A 39 -12.80 -0.62 -11.42
N PHE A 40 -12.12 -0.93 -12.51
CA PHE A 40 -11.23 0.00 -13.20
C PHE A 40 -11.58 0.02 -14.67
N GLN A 41 -11.74 1.22 -15.23
CA GLN A 41 -12.01 1.42 -16.64
C GLN A 41 -11.03 2.46 -17.18
N TYR A 42 -10.28 2.10 -18.23
CA TYR A 42 -9.39 3.03 -18.92
C TYR A 42 -10.07 3.49 -20.22
N LYS A 43 -10.38 4.78 -20.35
CA LYS A 43 -11.12 5.34 -21.48
C LYS A 43 -12.41 4.53 -21.77
N ASP A 44 -12.64 4.23 -23.04
CA ASP A 44 -13.76 3.42 -23.54
C ASP A 44 -13.48 1.90 -23.54
N GLU A 45 -12.42 1.43 -22.87
CA GLU A 45 -12.13 0.00 -22.77
C GLU A 45 -13.07 -0.71 -21.78
N ALA A 46 -13.16 -2.04 -21.89
CA ALA A 46 -13.96 -2.84 -20.99
C ALA A 46 -13.44 -2.74 -19.54
N ALA A 47 -14.36 -2.54 -18.59
CA ALA A 47 -14.01 -2.43 -17.18
C ALA A 47 -13.42 -3.75 -16.63
N ILE A 48 -12.29 -3.63 -15.95
CA ILE A 48 -11.64 -4.69 -15.19
C ILE A 48 -12.23 -4.70 -13.79
N LYS A 49 -12.90 -5.79 -13.41
CA LYS A 49 -13.44 -5.98 -12.06
C LYS A 49 -12.61 -6.99 -11.27
N LYS A 50 -12.22 -6.63 -10.04
CA LYS A 50 -11.53 -7.53 -9.10
C LYS A 50 -12.23 -7.53 -7.76
N ASN A 51 -12.36 -8.72 -7.19
CA ASN A 51 -12.82 -8.89 -5.81
C ASN A 51 -11.60 -8.92 -4.88
N MET A 52 -11.49 -7.94 -4.01
CA MET A 52 -10.46 -7.86 -2.98
C MET A 52 -11.00 -8.41 -1.67
N LYS A 53 -10.24 -9.34 -1.08
CA LYS A 53 -10.48 -9.91 0.26
C LYS A 53 -9.46 -9.36 1.24
N CYS A 54 -9.92 -9.01 2.43
CA CYS A 54 -9.10 -8.43 3.48
C CYS A 54 -9.06 -9.34 4.71
N GLU A 55 -7.93 -9.35 5.40
CA GLU A 55 -7.75 -10.08 6.66
C GLU A 55 -7.00 -9.20 7.66
N LYS A 56 -7.28 -9.39 8.94
CA LYS A 56 -6.42 -8.92 10.01
C LYS A 56 -5.25 -9.87 10.15
N PHE A 57 -4.05 -9.33 10.25
CA PHE A 57 -2.84 -10.09 10.53
C PHE A 57 -2.06 -9.40 11.63
N TYR A 58 -1.26 -10.17 12.34
CA TYR A 58 -0.37 -9.62 13.35
C TYR A 58 0.94 -9.17 12.68
N ASP A 59 1.11 -7.86 12.53
CA ASP A 59 2.31 -7.24 11.98
C ASP A 59 3.37 -7.19 13.07
N ALA A 60 4.07 -8.31 13.25
CA ALA A 60 5.13 -8.42 14.24
C ALA A 60 6.49 -8.12 13.62
N MET A 61 7.23 -7.20 14.24
CA MET A 61 8.54 -6.76 13.83
C MET A 61 9.43 -6.52 15.05
N CYS A 62 10.70 -6.88 14.94
CA CYS A 62 11.72 -6.53 15.92
C CYS A 62 12.11 -5.05 15.74
N ALA A 63 11.20 -4.13 16.08
CA ALA A 63 11.37 -2.69 15.92
C ALA A 63 10.58 -1.90 16.98
N GLU A 64 11.03 -0.67 17.27
CA GLU A 64 10.45 0.21 18.30
C GLU A 64 8.98 0.58 18.05
N ARG A 65 8.53 0.50 16.79
CA ARG A 65 7.13 0.77 16.43
C ARG A 65 6.16 -0.25 17.04
N GLY A 66 6.68 -1.39 17.53
CA GLY A 66 5.89 -2.41 18.19
C GLY A 66 5.21 -3.37 17.23
N ASN A 67 4.61 -4.39 17.83
CA ASN A 67 3.79 -5.39 17.15
C ASN A 67 2.32 -5.03 17.33
N TYR A 68 1.52 -5.16 16.28
CA TYR A 68 0.11 -4.78 16.33
C TYR A 68 -0.71 -5.56 15.30
N TRP A 69 -2.01 -5.62 15.52
CA TRP A 69 -2.95 -6.11 14.51
C TRP A 69 -3.14 -5.04 13.44
N ALA A 70 -2.92 -5.42 12.19
CA ALA A 70 -3.09 -4.58 11.02
C ALA A 70 -3.99 -5.27 10.00
N VAL A 71 -4.44 -4.53 8.99
CA VAL A 71 -5.27 -5.07 7.91
C VAL A 71 -4.44 -5.19 6.62
N ARG A 72 -4.60 -6.28 5.88
CA ARG A 72 -3.96 -6.50 4.58
C ARG A 72 -4.88 -7.19 3.59
N GLU A 73 -4.51 -7.14 2.31
CA GLU A 73 -5.11 -8.00 1.30
C GLU A 73 -4.64 -9.45 1.50
N VAL A 74 -5.59 -10.40 1.39
CA VAL A 74 -5.31 -11.84 1.56
C VAL A 74 -4.20 -12.29 0.60
N GLY A 75 -3.21 -13.00 1.12
CA GLY A 75 -2.05 -13.49 0.36
C GLY A 75 -0.84 -12.55 0.35
N PHE A 76 -0.98 -11.30 0.83
CA PHE A 76 0.16 -10.41 1.04
C PHE A 76 0.77 -10.58 2.43
N LYS A 77 2.05 -10.20 2.60
CA LYS A 77 2.74 -10.26 3.89
C LYS A 77 2.67 -8.96 4.70
N ARG A 78 2.32 -7.84 4.08
CA ARG A 78 2.40 -6.49 4.68
C ARG A 78 1.16 -5.68 4.32
N LYS A 79 0.73 -4.80 5.23
CA LYS A 79 -0.47 -3.95 5.06
C LYS A 79 -0.46 -3.02 3.86
N TYR A 80 0.71 -2.44 3.53
CA TYR A 80 0.86 -1.49 2.41
C TYR A 80 1.04 -2.16 1.05
N ARG A 81 0.99 -3.49 0.97
CA ARG A 81 1.09 -4.22 -0.30
C ARG A 81 -0.32 -4.58 -0.75
N THR A 82 -0.56 -4.38 -2.03
CA THR A 82 -1.83 -4.68 -2.69
C THR A 82 -1.58 -5.07 -4.13
N SER A 83 -2.56 -5.74 -4.72
CA SER A 83 -2.54 -6.08 -6.12
C SER A 83 -2.50 -4.82 -7.01
N LYS A 84 -2.10 -5.03 -8.26
CA LYS A 84 -1.98 -3.96 -9.26
C LYS A 84 -2.88 -4.27 -10.45
N ILE A 85 -3.31 -3.21 -11.12
CA ILE A 85 -3.92 -3.27 -12.43
C ILE A 85 -2.82 -2.93 -13.43
N GLU A 86 -2.65 -3.78 -14.43
CA GLU A 86 -1.60 -3.63 -15.45
C GLU A 86 -2.26 -3.62 -16.83
N PHE A 87 -1.91 -2.63 -17.65
CA PHE A 87 -2.43 -2.47 -19.00
C PHE A 87 -1.43 -1.71 -19.88
N PHE A 88 -1.60 -1.78 -21.19
CA PHE A 88 -0.80 -1.03 -22.15
C PHE A 88 -1.60 0.16 -22.66
N ALA A 89 -1.13 1.37 -22.39
CA ALA A 89 -1.73 2.60 -22.89
C ALA A 89 -1.00 3.04 -24.16
N ASN A 90 -1.70 3.03 -25.30
CA ASN A 90 -1.10 3.45 -26.56
C ASN A 90 -0.57 4.89 -26.48
N GLY A 91 0.68 5.11 -26.92
CA GLY A 91 1.37 6.39 -26.81
C GLY A 91 1.98 6.71 -25.43
N ILE A 92 1.73 5.88 -24.40
CA ILE A 92 2.26 6.07 -23.04
C ILE A 92 3.20 4.94 -22.64
N GLY A 93 2.80 3.68 -22.85
CA GLY A 93 3.58 2.49 -22.50
C GLY A 93 2.87 1.54 -21.54
N ASN A 94 3.64 0.71 -20.83
CA ASN A 94 3.10 -0.25 -19.87
C ASN A 94 2.81 0.45 -18.54
N VAL A 95 1.52 0.56 -18.20
CA VAL A 95 1.04 1.24 -17.00
C VAL A 95 0.71 0.20 -15.92
N LYS A 96 1.14 0.47 -14.69
CA LYS A 96 0.78 -0.27 -13.49
C LYS A 96 0.23 0.68 -12.45
N ILE A 97 -1.00 0.44 -12.00
CA ILE A 97 -1.67 1.24 -10.97
C ILE A 97 -1.92 0.33 -9.77
N SER A 98 -1.48 0.71 -8.57
CA SER A 98 -1.86 -0.03 -7.35
C SER A 98 -3.34 0.16 -7.05
N GLN A 99 -4.00 -0.89 -6.59
CA GLN A 99 -5.33 -0.76 -6.02
C GLN A 99 -5.27 -0.05 -4.66
N PRO A 100 -6.40 0.44 -4.11
CA PRO A 100 -6.47 0.86 -2.72
C PRO A 100 -6.08 -0.29 -1.78
N THR A 101 -5.39 -0.01 -0.68
CA THR A 101 -5.04 -1.05 0.29
C THR A 101 -6.25 -1.43 1.14
N CYS A 102 -6.26 -2.63 1.72
CA CYS A 102 -7.31 -2.99 2.68
C CYS A 102 -7.34 -2.08 3.92
N ASP A 103 -6.22 -1.45 4.29
CA ASP A 103 -6.15 -0.42 5.32
C ASP A 103 -7.00 0.80 4.91
N ASP A 104 -6.89 1.23 3.65
CA ASP A 104 -7.70 2.33 3.08
C ASP A 104 -9.19 1.99 3.03
N LEU A 105 -9.52 0.73 2.73
CA LEU A 105 -10.90 0.25 2.59
C LEU A 105 -11.62 0.06 3.93
N ILE A 106 -10.91 -0.45 4.95
CA ILE A 106 -11.51 -0.89 6.20
C ILE A 106 -11.30 0.12 7.34
N GLU A 107 -10.07 0.60 7.52
CA GLU A 107 -9.69 1.44 8.67
C GLU A 107 -9.79 2.92 8.34
N ASN A 108 -9.03 3.39 7.33
CA ASN A 108 -8.98 4.82 7.00
C ASN A 108 -10.25 5.31 6.30
N LYS A 109 -10.94 4.41 5.58
CA LYS A 109 -12.14 4.69 4.77
C LYS A 109 -11.98 5.91 3.85
N LYS A 110 -10.75 6.14 3.40
CA LYS A 110 -10.38 7.27 2.57
C LYS A 110 -9.51 6.75 1.44
N ILE A 111 -10.07 6.81 0.25
CA ILE A 111 -9.41 6.39 -0.99
C ILE A 111 -9.29 7.63 -1.84
N THR A 112 -8.06 8.02 -2.15
CA THR A 112 -7.78 9.17 -3.02
C THR A 112 -6.86 8.73 -4.16
N LEU A 113 -6.94 9.42 -5.29
CA LEU A 113 -6.03 9.16 -6.41
C LEU A 113 -4.55 9.36 -6.05
N GLU A 114 -4.26 10.25 -5.09
CA GLU A 114 -2.92 10.49 -4.54
C GLU A 114 -2.30 9.27 -3.86
N SER A 115 -3.14 8.42 -3.26
CA SER A 115 -2.70 7.20 -2.57
C SER A 115 -2.32 6.07 -3.55
N LEU A 116 -2.71 6.20 -4.82
CA LEU A 116 -2.45 5.18 -5.84
C LEU A 116 -1.04 5.34 -6.41
N ASN A 117 -0.26 4.27 -6.32
CA ASN A 117 1.06 4.22 -6.91
C ASN A 117 0.97 3.90 -8.40
N VAL A 118 1.36 4.86 -9.24
CA VAL A 118 1.43 4.69 -10.70
C VAL A 118 2.87 4.46 -11.13
N THR A 119 3.08 3.45 -11.98
CA THR A 119 4.37 3.15 -12.61
C THR A 119 4.16 3.01 -14.11
N ILE A 120 4.99 3.68 -14.92
CA ILE A 120 4.94 3.62 -16.39
C ILE A 120 6.33 3.21 -16.87
N ASP A 121 6.41 2.09 -17.57
CA ASP A 121 7.67 1.47 -18.05
C ASP A 121 8.76 1.44 -16.96
N GLY A 122 8.36 1.05 -15.75
CA GLY A 122 9.25 0.92 -14.58
C GLY A 122 9.58 2.23 -13.85
N SER A 123 9.17 3.39 -14.35
CA SER A 123 9.36 4.68 -13.69
C SER A 123 8.15 5.04 -12.81
N HIS A 124 8.38 5.52 -11.59
CA HIS A 124 7.31 5.96 -10.69
C HIS A 124 6.78 7.36 -11.04
N TYR A 125 5.47 7.48 -11.04
CA TYR A 125 4.72 8.70 -11.32
C TYR A 125 3.83 9.05 -10.13
N TYR A 126 3.89 10.29 -9.69
CA TYR A 126 3.10 10.84 -8.60
C TYR A 126 1.91 11.60 -9.17
N PHE A 127 0.75 11.44 -8.54
CA PHE A 127 -0.43 12.20 -8.88
C PHE A 127 -0.14 13.70 -8.74
N ASN A 128 -0.66 14.50 -9.67
CA ASN A 128 -0.52 15.94 -9.67
C ASN A 128 -1.89 16.62 -9.55
N LYS A 129 -2.81 16.30 -10.47
CA LYS A 129 -4.16 16.89 -10.52
C LYS A 129 -5.07 16.16 -11.50
N THR A 130 -6.36 16.43 -11.43
CA THR A 130 -7.35 16.04 -12.43
C THR A 130 -7.85 17.29 -13.18
N ILE A 131 -7.91 17.24 -14.50
CA ILE A 131 -8.51 18.28 -15.36
C ILE A 131 -9.47 17.59 -16.32
N ASP A 132 -10.73 18.02 -16.33
CA ASP A 132 -11.76 17.50 -17.24
C ASP A 132 -11.87 15.96 -17.25
N GLY A 133 -11.71 15.34 -16.07
CA GLY A 133 -11.73 13.88 -15.89
C GLY A 133 -10.40 13.17 -16.18
N ILE A 134 -9.40 13.87 -16.72
CA ILE A 134 -8.09 13.32 -17.05
C ILE A 134 -7.14 13.49 -15.86
N HIS A 135 -6.50 12.41 -15.44
CA HIS A 135 -5.56 12.40 -14.32
C HIS A 135 -4.14 12.65 -14.79
N HIS A 136 -3.54 13.75 -14.33
CA HIS A 136 -2.17 14.14 -14.65
C HIS A 136 -1.21 13.64 -13.59
N TYR A 137 -0.14 13.02 -14.04
CA TYR A 137 0.93 12.50 -13.20
C TYR A 137 2.30 13.04 -13.64
N LYS A 138 3.26 13.08 -12.70
CA LYS A 138 4.65 13.46 -12.99
C LYS A 138 5.67 12.64 -12.22
N THR A 139 6.86 12.46 -12.78
CA THR A 139 8.00 11.90 -12.04
C THR A 139 8.53 12.90 -11.01
N SER A 140 9.29 12.42 -10.01
CA SER A 140 9.88 13.30 -8.98
C SER A 140 10.79 14.38 -9.58
N GLU A 141 10.62 15.61 -9.10
CA GLU A 141 11.46 16.78 -9.45
C GLU A 141 12.81 16.76 -8.72
N ASN A 142 12.92 15.96 -7.66
CA ASN A 142 14.09 15.96 -6.76
C ASN A 142 15.25 15.08 -7.25
N ILE A 143 15.14 14.45 -8.42
CA ILE A 143 16.19 13.57 -8.94
C ILE A 143 17.12 14.38 -9.84
N LYS A 144 18.29 14.72 -9.31
CA LYS A 144 19.34 15.44 -10.03
C LYS A 144 19.64 14.78 -11.37
N ASN A 145 19.68 15.59 -12.43
CA ASN A 145 19.97 15.19 -13.82
C ASN A 145 18.96 14.22 -14.47
N LYS A 146 17.73 14.09 -13.95
CA LYS A 146 16.65 13.41 -14.67
C LYS A 146 15.57 14.41 -15.08
N PRO A 147 15.17 14.44 -16.37
CA PRO A 147 14.08 15.29 -16.80
C PRO A 147 12.78 14.82 -16.13
N VAL A 148 11.95 15.78 -15.73
CA VAL A 148 10.59 15.50 -15.26
C VAL A 148 9.76 15.03 -16.44
N LYS A 149 9.16 13.86 -16.33
CA LYS A 149 8.21 13.31 -17.30
C LYS A 149 6.80 13.51 -16.80
N TYR A 150 5.88 13.74 -17.72
CA TYR A 150 4.46 13.89 -17.48
C TYR A 150 3.70 12.75 -18.17
N ALA A 151 2.60 12.34 -17.56
CA ALA A 151 1.68 11.37 -18.14
C ALA A 151 0.25 11.77 -17.83
N GLU A 152 -0.65 11.48 -18.77
CA GLU A 152 -2.08 11.76 -18.66
C GLU A 152 -2.82 10.43 -18.80
N LEU A 153 -3.58 10.08 -17.78
CA LEU A 153 -4.32 8.83 -17.75
C LEU A 153 -5.80 9.15 -17.56
N ASP A 154 -6.59 8.75 -18.53
CA ASP A 154 -8.05 8.85 -18.50
C ASP A 154 -8.60 7.50 -18.04
N PHE A 155 -8.80 7.37 -16.73
CA PHE A 155 -9.38 6.18 -16.13
C PHE A 155 -10.37 6.54 -15.04
N GLU A 156 -11.31 5.64 -14.80
CA GLU A 156 -12.21 5.69 -13.67
C GLU A 156 -11.93 4.50 -12.75
N LEU A 157 -11.78 4.79 -11.45
CA LEU A 157 -11.68 3.77 -10.41
C LEU A 157 -12.95 3.82 -9.56
N ARG A 158 -13.64 2.69 -9.44
CA ARG A 158 -14.76 2.51 -8.52
C ARG A 158 -14.44 1.50 -7.44
N VAL A 159 -14.87 1.80 -6.22
CA VAL A 159 -14.81 0.89 -5.08
C VAL A 159 -16.21 0.70 -4.56
N ASN A 160 -16.69 -0.54 -4.59
CA ASN A 160 -18.07 -0.89 -4.20
C ASN A 160 -19.12 -0.01 -4.93
N GLY A 161 -18.85 0.31 -6.20
CA GLY A 161 -19.71 1.14 -7.04
C GLY A 161 -19.52 2.66 -6.90
N LEU A 162 -18.74 3.13 -5.91
CA LEU A 162 -18.46 4.55 -5.69
C LEU A 162 -17.20 4.98 -6.44
N VAL A 163 -17.28 6.09 -7.18
CA VAL A 163 -16.14 6.66 -7.91
C VAL A 163 -15.13 7.24 -6.91
N VAL A 164 -13.86 6.91 -7.09
CA VAL A 164 -12.73 7.49 -6.36
C VAL A 164 -12.33 8.78 -7.05
N ILE A 165 -12.22 9.86 -6.27
CA ILE A 165 -11.89 11.21 -6.73
C ILE A 165 -10.54 11.65 -6.14
#